data_AF-A0A2H3BLU3-F1
#
_entry.id   AF-A0A2H3BLU3-F1
#
_cell.length_a   1.000
_cell.length_b   1.000
_cell.length_c   1.000
_cell.angle_alpha   90.00
_cell.angle_beta   90.00
_cell.angle_gamma   90.00
#
_symmetry.space_group_name_H-M   'P 1'
#
loop_
_entity.id
_entity.type
_entity.pdbx_description
1 polymer ?
#
loop_
_entity_poly.entity_id
_entity_poly.type
_entity_poly.pdbx_seq_one_letter_code
_entity_poly.pdbx_strand_id
1 'polypeptide(L)'
;MEKLIKSARDGSFEAMMALASQAGKNRRAHQAFFRVMEENLKFNTTSIQDLKRGRLPLVPSSLDPKDALNLSCTSMLALATGIRYKYLLQPVCIADTASSMLPLMPAIPFWVSLFCEHIILPSRTLEFKFDFHKAVVLILAWVTNQNKLQPKVLTDYLPFLWFHPPAGYTKYSLDDAQAVFTAVDHALLGCNSTSLRDILVRRLAENSTLTANLIVQFIVDVFAHVPEESDMKLPIYQCFSTVASSTLQLASRSLPIHTALLKNNSIQWMSRVLRFATWRARFTYVVLRVATDCASKCLLYILRVMEDGHSYIRQLLGCDILRYLLKACRNLHAHPELMDRELKALQASLENHTVKILEMLISHFSYPSILKRTQKAISKVQRQHIDKFLDPKNVGWTGVCAAWTKFVNIASYKSDVYGPLSDSFCGNAQCPGTTARKCMVCSRCLFTLYCSQTCQRDDWSSGNHRSLCTEIKQLVIGPSIFLFPWCFFLSEILDSSSLPMSLSDRRAIEDLNNRYVEYHKHKGPSPDPDWERDVLGEYIAENGEPDPLWPLVWILDHRAVNVEPDVDIESSEKCVEDIDPEILAKAREGAGTIVYWIIPDGQRTITKLELVAS
;
A
#
# COMPACT_ATOMS: atom_id res chain seq x y z
N MET A 1 27.68 -21.22 -36.05
CA MET A 1 26.91 -21.54 -34.83
C MET A 1 27.54 -22.67 -34.02
N GLU A 2 27.83 -23.83 -34.62
CA GLU A 2 28.40 -24.99 -33.89
C GLU A 2 29.72 -24.70 -33.17
N LYS A 3 30.64 -23.93 -33.79
CA LYS A 3 31.86 -23.45 -33.13
C LYS A 3 31.56 -22.64 -31.86
N LEU A 4 30.52 -21.81 -31.90
CA LEU A 4 30.10 -21.00 -30.75
C LEU A 4 29.50 -21.87 -29.65
N ILE A 5 28.65 -22.84 -30.01
CA ILE A 5 28.07 -23.82 -29.06
C ILE A 5 29.16 -24.61 -28.37
N LYS A 6 30.12 -25.14 -29.14
CA LYS A 6 31.25 -25.90 -28.60
C LYS A 6 32.08 -25.03 -27.65
N SER A 7 32.44 -23.81 -28.08
CA SER A 7 33.22 -22.90 -27.24
C SER A 7 32.51 -22.50 -25.95
N ALA A 8 31.17 -22.35 -25.97
CA ALA A 8 30.38 -22.06 -24.78
C ALA A 8 30.27 -23.26 -23.82
N ARG A 9 30.19 -24.50 -24.35
CA ARG A 9 30.28 -25.74 -23.55
C ARG A 9 31.64 -25.90 -22.89
N ASP A 10 32.70 -25.49 -23.60
CA ASP A 10 34.07 -25.51 -23.08
C ASP A 10 34.35 -24.36 -22.09
N GLY A 11 33.36 -23.53 -21.76
CA GLY A 11 33.43 -22.50 -20.72
C GLY A 11 33.88 -21.12 -21.18
N SER A 12 33.94 -20.83 -22.47
CA SER A 12 34.20 -19.46 -22.94
C SER A 12 33.05 -18.53 -22.56
N PHE A 13 33.38 -17.51 -21.76
CA PHE A 13 32.46 -16.46 -21.36
C PHE A 13 31.93 -15.68 -22.57
N GLU A 14 32.81 -15.29 -23.50
CA GLU A 14 32.47 -14.55 -24.71
C GLU A 14 31.50 -15.35 -25.59
N ALA A 15 31.76 -16.65 -25.75
CA ALA A 15 30.89 -17.53 -26.53
C ALA A 15 29.50 -17.68 -25.89
N MET A 16 29.45 -17.82 -24.56
CA MET A 16 28.20 -17.96 -23.82
C MET A 16 27.37 -16.66 -23.83
N MET A 17 28.02 -15.51 -23.69
CA MET A 17 27.39 -14.19 -23.80
C MET A 17 26.87 -13.91 -25.21
N ALA A 18 27.63 -14.29 -26.23
CA ALA A 18 27.19 -14.20 -27.63
C ALA A 18 25.97 -15.09 -27.90
N LEU A 19 25.94 -16.31 -27.36
CA LEU A 19 24.75 -17.17 -27.43
C LEU A 19 23.55 -16.56 -26.72
N ALA A 20 23.72 -16.02 -25.50
CA ALA A 20 22.66 -15.37 -24.75
C ALA A 20 22.05 -14.18 -25.52
N SER A 21 22.90 -13.35 -26.13
CA SER A 21 22.46 -12.22 -26.95
C SER A 21 21.69 -12.66 -28.20
N GLN A 22 22.11 -13.76 -28.83
CA GLN A 22 21.43 -14.32 -30.02
C GLN A 22 20.15 -15.10 -29.69
N ALA A 23 20.03 -15.64 -28.47
CA ALA A 23 18.87 -16.40 -28.01
C ALA A 23 17.56 -15.59 -28.01
N GLY A 24 17.64 -14.26 -27.97
CA GLY A 24 16.48 -13.37 -28.13
C GLY A 24 16.06 -13.16 -29.59
N LYS A 25 16.94 -13.43 -30.56
CA LYS A 25 16.74 -13.12 -31.99
C LYS A 25 16.53 -14.35 -32.86
N ASN A 26 16.99 -15.53 -32.41
CA ASN A 26 17.02 -16.74 -33.22
C ASN A 26 16.63 -17.98 -32.40
N ARG A 27 15.61 -18.72 -32.86
CA ARG A 27 15.11 -19.95 -32.22
C ARG A 27 16.19 -21.04 -32.06
N ARG A 28 17.06 -21.21 -33.05
CA ARG A 28 18.17 -22.18 -32.98
C ARG A 28 19.21 -21.77 -31.93
N ALA A 29 19.52 -20.46 -31.84
CA ALA A 29 20.40 -19.94 -30.80
C ALA A 29 19.77 -20.06 -29.40
N HIS A 30 18.44 -19.87 -29.30
CA HIS A 30 17.68 -20.07 -28.06
C HIS A 30 17.78 -21.51 -27.56
N GLN A 31 17.47 -22.49 -28.41
CA GLN A 31 17.58 -23.91 -28.07
C GLN A 31 19.02 -24.30 -27.72
N ALA A 32 19.99 -23.80 -28.49
CA ALA A 32 21.40 -24.05 -28.21
C ALA A 32 21.83 -23.47 -26.86
N PHE A 33 21.44 -22.22 -26.56
CA PHE A 33 21.74 -21.56 -25.29
C PHE A 33 21.24 -22.39 -24.12
N PHE A 34 19.98 -22.84 -24.13
CA PHE A 34 19.42 -23.61 -23.02
C PHE A 34 20.00 -25.02 -22.90
N ARG A 35 20.36 -25.68 -24.01
CA ARG A 35 21.12 -26.95 -23.95
C ARG A 35 22.49 -26.78 -23.29
N VAL A 36 23.21 -25.70 -23.62
CA VAL A 36 24.51 -25.41 -22.98
C VAL A 36 24.32 -25.07 -21.50
N MET A 37 23.28 -24.31 -21.14
CA MET A 37 22.94 -24.04 -19.74
C MET A 37 22.66 -25.33 -18.96
N GLU A 38 21.91 -26.26 -19.53
CA GLU A 38 21.55 -27.53 -18.89
C GLU A 38 22.78 -28.42 -18.67
N GLU A 39 23.73 -28.40 -19.61
CA GLU A 39 25.01 -29.10 -19.48
C GLU A 39 25.91 -28.47 -18.42
N ASN A 40 26.01 -27.13 -18.41
CA ASN A 40 26.92 -26.39 -17.53
C ASN A 40 26.42 -26.29 -16.08
N LEU A 41 25.10 -26.21 -15.86
CA LEU A 41 24.51 -26.03 -14.51
C LEU A 41 24.26 -27.36 -13.78
N LYS A 42 24.83 -28.48 -14.23
CA LYS A 42 24.65 -29.78 -13.56
C LYS A 42 25.18 -29.75 -12.13
N PHE A 43 24.48 -30.46 -11.24
CA PHE A 43 24.88 -30.67 -9.86
C PHE A 43 26.11 -31.59 -9.80
N ASN A 44 27.31 -31.04 -9.94
CA ASN A 44 28.53 -31.80 -9.69
C ASN A 44 28.82 -31.79 -8.19
N THR A 45 28.71 -32.95 -7.54
CA THR A 45 28.98 -33.16 -6.11
C THR A 45 30.35 -32.66 -5.68
N THR A 46 31.36 -32.70 -6.55
CA THR A 46 32.72 -32.23 -6.24
C THR A 46 32.75 -30.71 -6.09
N SER A 47 32.18 -29.97 -7.04
CA SER A 47 32.11 -28.50 -7.01
C SER A 47 31.30 -27.98 -5.83
N ILE A 48 30.24 -28.70 -5.45
CA ILE A 48 29.44 -28.40 -4.25
C ILE A 48 30.29 -28.57 -2.98
N GLN A 49 31.12 -29.62 -2.91
CA GLN A 49 31.99 -29.86 -1.76
C GLN A 49 33.11 -28.83 -1.65
N ASP A 50 33.71 -28.40 -2.76
CA ASP A 50 34.76 -27.38 -2.76
C ASP A 50 34.23 -26.03 -2.29
N LEU A 51 33.03 -25.66 -2.73
CA LEU A 51 32.39 -24.40 -2.34
C LEU A 51 31.93 -24.41 -0.88
N LYS A 52 31.41 -25.54 -0.38
CA LYS A 52 31.14 -25.76 1.06
C LYS A 52 32.38 -25.64 1.94
N ARG A 53 33.58 -25.96 1.41
CA ARG A 53 34.86 -25.80 2.10
C ARG A 53 35.41 -24.38 2.04
N GLY A 54 34.64 -23.42 1.51
CA GLY A 54 35.07 -22.02 1.35
C GLY A 54 36.15 -21.81 0.28
N ARG A 55 36.50 -22.86 -0.47
CA ARG A 55 37.48 -22.81 -1.57
C ARG A 55 36.81 -22.28 -2.83
N LEU A 56 36.39 -21.01 -2.77
CA LEU A 56 36.00 -20.27 -3.97
C LEU A 56 37.29 -19.97 -4.76
N PRO A 57 37.36 -20.28 -6.08
CA PRO A 57 38.49 -19.91 -6.89
C PRO A 57 38.60 -18.38 -6.89
N LEU A 58 39.78 -17.89 -6.52
CA LEU A 58 40.16 -16.51 -6.71
C LEU A 58 40.18 -16.24 -8.22
N VAL A 59 39.14 -15.56 -8.69
CA VAL A 59 38.97 -15.07 -10.07
C VAL A 59 38.74 -16.18 -11.12
N PRO A 60 37.74 -16.07 -12.01
CA PRO A 60 37.58 -16.97 -13.16
C PRO A 60 38.65 -16.81 -14.26
N SER A 61 39.88 -16.41 -13.94
CA SER A 61 40.79 -15.85 -14.95
C SER A 61 41.99 -16.69 -15.39
N SER A 62 42.22 -17.95 -15.01
CA SER A 62 43.22 -18.74 -15.78
C SER A 62 43.35 -20.25 -15.55
N LEU A 63 43.02 -20.84 -14.40
CA LEU A 63 43.57 -22.18 -14.12
C LEU A 63 42.82 -23.34 -14.80
N ASP A 64 41.49 -23.27 -14.96
CA ASP A 64 40.73 -24.17 -15.83
C ASP A 64 39.33 -23.58 -16.17
N PRO A 65 39.06 -23.17 -17.42
CA PRO A 65 37.73 -22.73 -17.84
C PRO A 65 36.68 -23.87 -17.82
N LYS A 66 37.13 -25.13 -17.78
CA LYS A 66 36.27 -26.32 -17.66
C LYS A 66 35.94 -26.69 -16.21
N ASP A 67 36.51 -25.97 -15.24
CA ASP A 67 36.10 -26.13 -13.85
C ASP A 67 34.59 -25.87 -13.73
N ALA A 68 33.89 -26.78 -13.07
CA ALA A 68 32.43 -26.77 -13.04
C ALA A 68 31.84 -25.55 -12.32
N LEU A 69 32.59 -24.91 -11.41
CA LEU A 69 32.17 -23.64 -10.81
C LEU A 69 32.37 -22.46 -11.76
N ASN A 70 33.49 -22.40 -12.49
CA ASN A 70 33.69 -21.39 -13.53
C ASN A 70 32.63 -21.48 -14.64
N LEU A 71 32.29 -22.70 -15.06
CA LEU A 71 31.20 -22.97 -15.99
C LEU A 71 29.87 -22.45 -15.45
N SER A 72 29.55 -22.75 -14.19
CA SER A 72 28.30 -22.34 -13.55
C SER A 72 28.18 -20.83 -13.39
N CYS A 73 29.25 -20.16 -12.94
CA CYS A 73 29.31 -18.70 -12.85
C CYS A 73 29.10 -18.04 -14.21
N THR A 74 29.84 -18.50 -15.23
CA THR A 74 29.73 -18.00 -16.62
C THR A 74 28.31 -18.19 -17.16
N SER A 75 27.73 -19.36 -16.96
CA SER A 75 26.36 -19.67 -17.37
C SER A 75 25.32 -18.82 -16.67
N MET A 76 25.45 -18.59 -15.35
CA MET A 76 24.52 -17.74 -14.60
C MET A 76 24.61 -16.27 -15.03
N LEU A 77 25.81 -15.76 -15.30
CA LEU A 77 26.01 -14.39 -15.84
C LEU A 77 25.43 -14.24 -17.25
N ALA A 78 25.63 -15.24 -18.11
CA ALA A 78 25.05 -15.26 -19.43
C ALA A 78 23.52 -15.38 -19.38
N LEU A 79 22.98 -16.14 -18.43
CA LEU A 79 21.54 -16.20 -18.15
C LEU A 79 20.99 -14.85 -17.73
N ALA A 80 21.60 -14.19 -16.74
CA ALA A 80 21.19 -12.86 -16.29
C ALA A 80 21.22 -11.84 -17.45
N THR A 81 22.25 -11.91 -18.30
CA THR A 81 22.35 -11.08 -19.50
C THR A 81 21.25 -11.38 -20.51
N GLY A 82 21.00 -12.66 -20.79
CA GLY A 82 19.92 -13.11 -21.68
C GLY A 82 18.53 -12.71 -21.16
N ILE A 83 18.31 -12.81 -19.85
CA ILE A 83 17.09 -12.33 -19.18
C ILE A 83 16.96 -10.83 -19.38
N ARG A 84 18.01 -10.04 -19.09
CA ARG A 84 18.01 -8.59 -19.24
C ARG A 84 17.60 -8.17 -20.65
N TYR A 85 18.17 -8.79 -21.69
CA TYR A 85 17.81 -8.49 -23.08
C TYR A 85 16.37 -8.87 -23.45
N LYS A 86 15.79 -9.91 -22.84
CA LYS A 86 14.39 -10.30 -23.10
C LYS A 86 13.39 -9.46 -22.31
N TYR A 87 13.61 -9.29 -21.00
CA TYR A 87 12.72 -8.59 -20.09
C TYR A 87 12.63 -7.09 -20.40
N LEU A 88 13.74 -6.44 -20.74
CA LEU A 88 13.75 -4.99 -21.00
C LEU A 88 13.32 -4.62 -22.43
N LEU A 89 13.29 -5.55 -23.38
CA LEU A 89 13.10 -5.19 -24.80
C LEU A 89 11.92 -5.85 -25.51
N GLN A 90 11.43 -7.07 -25.15
CA GLN A 90 10.32 -7.69 -25.89
C GLN A 90 9.46 -8.67 -25.07
N PRO A 91 8.14 -8.42 -24.90
CA PRO A 91 7.19 -9.34 -24.26
C PRO A 91 6.81 -10.60 -25.07
N VAL A 92 7.28 -10.75 -26.31
CA VAL A 92 6.53 -11.48 -27.36
C VAL A 92 6.71 -13.01 -27.37
N CYS A 93 7.65 -13.62 -26.63
CA CYS A 93 7.84 -15.09 -26.68
C CYS A 93 8.01 -15.75 -25.29
N ILE A 94 7.00 -15.60 -24.42
CA ILE A 94 6.99 -16.30 -23.12
C ILE A 94 6.71 -17.81 -23.27
N ALA A 95 5.82 -18.20 -24.21
CA ALA A 95 5.37 -19.60 -24.35
C ALA A 95 6.50 -20.58 -24.72
N ASP A 96 7.32 -20.27 -25.73
CA ASP A 96 8.47 -21.13 -26.13
C ASP A 96 9.58 -21.18 -25.08
N THR A 97 9.67 -20.13 -24.25
CA THR A 97 10.67 -20.05 -23.20
C THR A 97 10.32 -21.01 -22.05
N ALA A 98 9.04 -21.14 -21.66
CA ALA A 98 8.64 -22.00 -20.55
C ALA A 98 9.02 -23.49 -20.74
N SER A 99 8.86 -24.03 -21.95
CA SER A 99 9.21 -25.44 -22.25
C SER A 99 10.72 -25.69 -22.19
N SER A 100 11.53 -24.77 -22.72
CA SER A 100 13.01 -24.88 -22.71
C SER A 100 13.61 -24.68 -21.31
N MET A 101 12.80 -24.21 -20.34
CA MET A 101 13.25 -23.81 -19.01
C MET A 101 13.06 -24.88 -17.95
N LEU A 102 12.06 -25.75 -18.15
CA LEU A 102 11.70 -26.76 -17.17
C LEU A 102 12.91 -27.58 -16.69
N PRO A 103 13.90 -27.94 -17.54
CA PRO A 103 15.09 -28.65 -17.09
C PRO A 103 16.02 -27.85 -16.17
N LEU A 104 16.03 -26.52 -16.25
CA LEU A 104 16.92 -25.66 -15.45
C LEU A 104 16.35 -25.29 -14.08
N MET A 105 15.05 -25.49 -13.88
CA MET A 105 14.35 -25.07 -12.65
C MET A 105 14.90 -25.66 -11.35
N PRO A 106 15.46 -26.89 -11.30
CA PRO A 106 16.11 -27.37 -10.08
C PRO A 106 17.48 -26.71 -9.85
N ALA A 107 18.24 -26.49 -10.92
CA ALA A 107 19.63 -26.04 -10.84
C ALA A 107 19.74 -24.54 -10.52
N ILE A 108 18.88 -23.71 -11.09
CA ILE A 108 18.96 -22.25 -10.91
C ILE A 108 18.77 -21.82 -9.44
N PRO A 109 17.71 -22.24 -8.72
CA PRO A 109 17.54 -21.90 -7.31
C PRO A 109 18.69 -22.40 -6.45
N PHE A 110 19.23 -23.58 -6.77
CA PHE A 110 20.40 -24.12 -6.07
C PHE A 110 21.63 -23.21 -6.22
N TRP A 111 21.97 -22.82 -7.45
CA TRP A 111 23.11 -21.93 -7.71
C TRP A 111 22.90 -20.53 -7.15
N VAL A 112 21.67 -20.00 -7.23
CA VAL A 112 21.31 -18.74 -6.57
C VAL A 112 21.53 -18.83 -5.06
N SER A 113 21.05 -19.89 -4.40
CA SER A 113 21.29 -20.11 -2.97
C SER A 113 22.77 -20.14 -2.65
N LEU A 114 23.55 -20.84 -3.47
CA LEU A 114 24.99 -21.00 -3.28
C LEU A 114 25.74 -19.66 -3.40
N PHE A 115 25.40 -18.84 -4.39
CA PHE A 115 25.98 -17.50 -4.57
C PHE A 115 25.58 -16.56 -3.45
N CYS A 116 24.33 -16.62 -2.98
CA CYS A 116 23.90 -15.87 -1.81
C CYS A 116 24.72 -16.25 -0.57
N GLU A 117 24.80 -17.55 -0.24
CA GLU A 117 25.46 -18.05 0.97
C GLU A 117 26.96 -17.75 1.01
N HIS A 118 27.65 -17.91 -0.12
CA HIS A 118 29.11 -17.94 -0.12
C HIS A 118 29.77 -16.72 -0.75
N ILE A 119 29.04 -15.91 -1.52
CA ILE A 119 29.59 -14.72 -2.19
C ILE A 119 28.92 -13.45 -1.68
N ILE A 120 27.59 -13.35 -1.76
CA ILE A 120 26.87 -12.11 -1.50
C ILE A 120 26.76 -11.82 0.00
N LEU A 121 26.26 -12.76 0.81
CA LEU A 121 26.11 -12.56 2.26
C LEU A 121 27.45 -12.27 2.95
N PRO A 122 28.57 -12.95 2.62
CA PRO A 122 29.87 -12.64 3.20
C PRO A 122 30.53 -11.39 2.60
N SER A 123 29.84 -10.65 1.72
CA SER A 123 30.34 -9.44 1.04
C SER A 123 31.64 -9.64 0.23
N ARG A 124 31.84 -10.84 -0.33
CA ARG A 124 33.02 -11.21 -1.13
C ARG A 124 32.91 -10.78 -2.60
N THR A 125 31.88 -10.00 -2.96
CA THR A 125 31.64 -9.59 -4.35
C THR A 125 32.82 -8.84 -4.98
N LEU A 126 33.57 -8.07 -4.18
CA LEU A 126 34.76 -7.35 -4.65
C LEU A 126 35.94 -8.26 -5.02
N GLU A 127 35.95 -9.51 -4.56
CA GLU A 127 36.97 -10.51 -4.94
C GLU A 127 36.76 -11.01 -6.37
N PHE A 128 35.61 -10.71 -6.97
CA PHE A 128 35.25 -11.17 -8.30
C PHE A 128 35.16 -9.98 -9.25
N LYS A 129 35.62 -10.18 -10.49
CA LYS A 129 35.43 -9.21 -11.58
C LYS A 129 33.95 -9.01 -11.96
N PHE A 130 33.08 -9.92 -11.54
CA PHE A 130 31.69 -10.00 -11.95
C PHE A 130 30.74 -9.52 -10.86
N ASP A 131 29.72 -8.78 -11.26
CA ASP A 131 28.64 -8.33 -10.38
C ASP A 131 27.62 -9.48 -10.18
N PHE A 132 27.94 -10.37 -9.25
CA PHE A 132 27.05 -11.47 -8.86
C PHE A 132 25.75 -10.99 -8.24
N HIS A 133 25.76 -9.83 -7.59
CA HIS A 133 24.57 -9.26 -6.98
C HIS A 133 23.53 -8.96 -8.06
N LYS A 134 23.92 -8.18 -9.07
CA LYS A 134 23.08 -7.88 -10.23
C LYS A 134 22.56 -9.13 -10.95
N ALA A 135 23.43 -10.12 -11.14
CA ALA A 135 23.04 -11.37 -11.79
C ALA A 135 22.00 -12.14 -10.98
N VAL A 136 22.21 -12.29 -9.68
CA VAL A 136 21.28 -12.97 -8.77
C VAL A 136 19.94 -12.27 -8.73
N VAL A 137 19.90 -10.94 -8.61
CA VAL A 137 18.65 -10.16 -8.59
C VAL A 137 17.84 -10.38 -9.88
N LEU A 138 18.47 -10.29 -11.05
CA LEU A 138 17.80 -10.50 -12.34
C LEU A 138 17.25 -11.92 -12.48
N ILE A 139 18.02 -12.91 -12.03
CA ILE A 139 17.59 -14.31 -12.05
C ILE A 139 16.45 -14.52 -11.05
N LEU A 140 16.52 -13.94 -9.86
CA LEU A 140 15.45 -14.01 -8.86
C LEU A 140 14.15 -13.42 -9.39
N ALA A 141 14.19 -12.22 -9.96
CA ALA A 141 13.02 -11.57 -10.57
C ALA A 141 12.31 -12.48 -11.58
N TRP A 142 13.11 -13.27 -12.29
CA TRP A 142 12.64 -14.21 -13.28
C TRP A 142 12.13 -15.53 -12.69
N VAL A 143 12.85 -16.13 -11.73
CA VAL A 143 12.45 -17.41 -11.10
C VAL A 143 11.24 -17.24 -10.18
N THR A 144 11.10 -16.10 -9.48
CA THR A 144 9.93 -15.81 -8.64
C THR A 144 8.63 -15.87 -9.43
N ASN A 145 8.64 -15.48 -10.72
CA ASN A 145 7.49 -15.58 -11.61
C ASN A 145 7.06 -17.03 -11.91
N GLN A 146 7.93 -18.03 -11.68
CA GLN A 146 7.66 -19.43 -11.97
C GLN A 146 7.10 -20.20 -10.76
N ASN A 147 6.98 -19.57 -9.58
CA ASN A 147 6.47 -20.17 -8.34
C ASN A 147 7.23 -21.43 -7.86
N LYS A 148 8.49 -21.60 -8.27
CA LYS A 148 9.33 -22.79 -7.99
C LYS A 148 10.58 -22.46 -7.17
N LEU A 149 10.47 -21.55 -6.21
CA LEU A 149 11.60 -21.15 -5.38
C LEU A 149 11.75 -22.02 -4.14
N GLN A 150 13.00 -22.26 -3.76
CA GLN A 150 13.31 -22.82 -2.46
C GLN A 150 12.88 -21.83 -1.37
N PRO A 151 12.27 -22.30 -0.26
CA PRO A 151 11.85 -21.45 0.86
C PRO A 151 12.91 -20.45 1.29
N LYS A 152 14.16 -20.92 1.47
CA LYS A 152 15.30 -20.12 1.94
C LYS A 152 15.61 -18.90 1.05
N VAL A 153 15.40 -19.04 -0.26
CA VAL A 153 15.60 -17.94 -1.21
C VAL A 153 14.60 -16.81 -0.96
N LEU A 154 13.36 -17.16 -0.67
CA LEU A 154 12.30 -16.20 -0.37
C LEU A 154 12.42 -15.62 1.03
N THR A 155 12.78 -16.43 2.02
CA THR A 155 12.75 -16.01 3.43
C THR A 155 14.02 -15.31 3.87
N ASP A 156 15.18 -15.62 3.29
CA ASP A 156 16.47 -15.14 3.78
C ASP A 156 17.15 -14.24 2.75
N TYR A 157 17.25 -14.71 1.49
CA TYR A 157 18.05 -14.01 0.48
C TYR A 157 17.32 -12.82 -0.14
N LEU A 158 16.03 -12.96 -0.45
CA LEU A 158 15.28 -11.87 -1.04
C LEU A 158 15.17 -10.64 -0.10
N PRO A 159 14.89 -10.80 1.21
CA PRO A 159 14.98 -9.68 2.16
C PRO A 159 16.39 -9.11 2.28
N PHE A 160 17.43 -9.96 2.29
CA PHE A 160 18.80 -9.47 2.32
C PHE A 160 19.10 -8.59 1.11
N LEU A 161 18.80 -9.08 -0.10
CA LEU A 161 18.98 -8.31 -1.32
C LEU A 161 18.12 -7.05 -1.30
N TRP A 162 16.87 -7.10 -0.83
CA TRP A 162 16.05 -5.90 -0.69
C TRP A 162 16.74 -4.77 0.09
N PHE A 163 17.45 -5.08 1.18
CA PHE A 163 18.09 -4.08 2.05
C PHE A 163 19.54 -3.73 1.69
N HIS A 164 20.25 -4.59 0.95
CA HIS A 164 21.69 -4.45 0.75
C HIS A 164 22.02 -4.30 -0.74
N PRO A 165 22.22 -3.07 -1.25
CA PRO A 165 22.72 -2.86 -2.61
C PRO A 165 24.13 -3.46 -2.80
N PRO A 166 24.61 -3.60 -4.05
CA PRO A 166 25.94 -4.14 -4.34
C PRO A 166 27.04 -3.37 -3.59
N ALA A 167 28.11 -4.08 -3.22
CA ALA A 167 29.23 -3.51 -2.48
C ALA A 167 29.81 -2.28 -3.20
N GLY A 168 30.04 -1.20 -2.45
CA GLY A 168 30.52 0.07 -2.99
C GLY A 168 29.43 1.03 -3.46
N TYR A 169 28.16 0.64 -3.41
CA TYR A 169 27.03 1.49 -3.79
C TYR A 169 26.14 1.80 -2.58
N THR A 170 25.70 3.05 -2.47
CA THR A 170 24.73 3.49 -1.44
C THR A 170 23.29 3.25 -1.86
N LYS A 171 23.03 3.04 -3.15
CA LYS A 171 21.71 2.71 -3.71
C LYS A 171 21.82 1.83 -4.95
N TYR A 172 20.72 1.16 -5.29
CA TYR A 172 20.60 0.40 -6.53
C TYR A 172 20.64 1.31 -7.76
N SER A 173 21.19 0.78 -8.87
CA SER A 173 20.88 1.33 -10.19
C SER A 173 19.40 1.11 -10.50
N LEU A 174 18.78 1.92 -11.37
CA LEU A 174 17.35 1.79 -11.67
C LEU A 174 16.99 0.38 -12.16
N ASP A 175 17.83 -0.22 -13.01
CA ASP A 175 17.61 -1.57 -13.54
C ASP A 175 17.64 -2.63 -12.43
N ASP A 176 18.56 -2.49 -11.48
CA ASP A 176 18.73 -3.44 -10.39
C ASP A 176 17.61 -3.29 -9.37
N ALA A 177 17.23 -2.05 -9.06
CA ALA A 177 16.06 -1.75 -8.24
C ALA A 177 14.80 -2.33 -8.88
N GLN A 178 14.59 -2.12 -10.18
CA GLN A 178 13.46 -2.69 -10.90
C GLN A 178 13.42 -4.22 -10.74
N ALA A 179 14.55 -4.89 -10.93
CA ALA A 179 14.63 -6.33 -10.81
C ALA A 179 14.38 -6.81 -9.36
N VAL A 180 14.91 -6.14 -8.34
CA VAL A 180 14.61 -6.44 -6.93
C VAL A 180 13.11 -6.29 -6.65
N PHE A 181 12.49 -5.18 -7.09
CA PHE A 181 11.07 -4.94 -6.91
C PHE A 181 10.21 -5.96 -7.64
N THR A 182 10.58 -6.34 -8.87
CA THR A 182 9.90 -7.40 -9.61
C THR A 182 10.01 -8.75 -8.89
N ALA A 183 11.18 -9.07 -8.30
CA ALA A 183 11.35 -10.27 -7.51
C ALA A 183 10.42 -10.29 -6.29
N VAL A 184 10.36 -9.19 -5.52
CA VAL A 184 9.47 -9.06 -4.37
C VAL A 184 8.01 -9.11 -4.79
N ASP A 185 7.61 -8.39 -5.83
CA ASP A 185 6.23 -8.38 -6.33
C ASP A 185 5.75 -9.79 -6.74
N HIS A 186 6.55 -10.50 -7.53
CA HIS A 186 6.26 -11.88 -7.91
C HIS A 186 6.25 -12.82 -6.71
N ALA A 187 7.12 -12.63 -5.71
CA ALA A 187 7.08 -13.41 -4.48
C ALA A 187 5.79 -13.15 -3.69
N LEU A 188 5.32 -11.91 -3.63
CA LEU A 188 4.09 -11.52 -2.92
C LEU A 188 2.82 -11.97 -3.64
N LEU A 189 2.81 -12.01 -4.98
CA LEU A 189 1.64 -12.41 -5.77
C LEU A 189 1.62 -13.90 -6.08
N GLY A 190 2.75 -14.44 -6.54
CA GLY A 190 2.86 -15.78 -7.12
C GLY A 190 3.13 -16.88 -6.09
N CYS A 191 3.65 -16.58 -4.89
CA CYS A 191 3.97 -17.63 -3.94
C CYS A 191 2.70 -18.38 -3.49
N ASN A 192 2.52 -19.62 -3.93
CA ASN A 192 1.37 -20.47 -3.58
C ASN A 192 1.29 -20.74 -2.06
N SER A 193 2.40 -20.62 -1.34
CA SER A 193 2.45 -20.80 0.10
C SER A 193 2.18 -19.47 0.81
N THR A 194 1.00 -19.36 1.43
CA THR A 194 0.65 -18.23 2.30
C THR A 194 1.67 -18.07 3.43
N SER A 195 2.14 -19.16 4.04
CA SER A 195 3.11 -19.11 5.14
C SER A 195 4.47 -18.52 4.71
N LEU A 196 5.00 -18.91 3.55
CA LEU A 196 6.25 -18.33 3.03
C LEU A 196 6.11 -16.85 2.70
N ARG A 197 4.96 -16.46 2.14
CA ARG A 197 4.65 -15.07 1.85
C ARG A 197 4.60 -14.23 3.13
N ASP A 198 3.99 -14.74 4.18
CA ASP A 198 3.88 -14.04 5.47
C ASP A 198 5.24 -13.97 6.19
N ILE A 199 6.09 -14.99 6.04
CA ILE A 199 7.48 -14.93 6.53
C ILE A 199 8.26 -13.84 5.78
N LEU A 200 8.17 -13.78 4.45
CA LEU A 200 8.80 -12.72 3.66
C LEU A 200 8.34 -11.33 4.12
N VAL A 201 7.02 -11.14 4.27
CA VAL A 201 6.47 -9.86 4.75
C VAL A 201 6.97 -9.54 6.16
N ARG A 202 7.01 -10.51 7.07
CA ARG A 202 7.53 -10.33 8.43
C ARG A 202 8.99 -9.87 8.42
N ARG A 203 9.85 -10.50 7.61
CA ARG A 203 11.25 -10.12 7.45
C ARG A 203 11.41 -8.70 6.89
N LEU A 204 10.58 -8.31 5.92
CA LEU A 204 10.60 -6.94 5.40
C LEU A 204 10.07 -5.92 6.43
N ALA A 205 9.20 -6.36 7.35
CA ALA A 205 8.63 -5.54 8.41
C ALA A 205 9.59 -5.29 9.58
N GLU A 206 10.56 -6.18 9.81
CA GLU A 206 11.64 -5.99 10.80
C GLU A 206 12.35 -4.64 10.59
N ASN A 207 12.47 -4.19 9.33
CA ASN A 207 13.00 -2.88 8.97
C ASN A 207 11.95 -2.04 8.19
N SER A 208 10.73 -1.95 8.71
CA SER A 208 9.59 -1.27 8.06
C SER A 208 9.89 0.15 7.54
N THR A 209 10.63 0.97 8.30
CA THR A 209 11.03 2.33 7.88
C THR A 209 11.93 2.29 6.65
N LEU A 210 12.94 1.41 6.64
CA LEU A 210 13.83 1.25 5.49
C LEU A 210 13.08 0.69 4.27
N THR A 211 12.18 -0.27 4.47
CA THR A 211 11.30 -0.80 3.41
C THR A 211 10.46 0.31 2.77
N ALA A 212 9.83 1.17 3.58
CA ALA A 212 9.05 2.30 3.08
C ALA A 212 9.93 3.31 2.34
N ASN A 213 11.13 3.61 2.87
CA ASN A 213 12.09 4.51 2.21
C ASN A 213 12.51 3.96 0.84
N LEU A 214 12.80 2.66 0.73
CA LEU A 214 13.17 2.02 -0.53
C LEU A 214 12.05 2.10 -1.57
N ILE A 215 10.79 1.88 -1.17
CA ILE A 215 9.61 2.02 -2.04
C ILE A 215 9.50 3.45 -2.58
N VAL A 216 9.57 4.45 -1.70
CA VAL A 216 9.46 5.85 -2.10
C VAL A 216 10.66 6.28 -2.96
N GLN A 217 11.87 5.89 -2.58
CA GLN A 217 13.08 6.18 -3.32
C GLN A 217 13.04 5.58 -4.73
N PHE A 218 12.54 4.35 -4.88
CA PHE A 218 12.36 3.74 -6.19
C PHE A 218 11.38 4.55 -7.07
N ILE A 219 10.25 5.00 -6.51
CA ILE A 219 9.31 5.86 -7.26
C ILE A 219 9.98 7.16 -7.70
N VAL A 220 10.73 7.81 -6.81
CA VAL A 220 11.49 9.03 -7.09
C VAL A 220 12.50 8.79 -8.22
N ASP A 221 13.29 7.72 -8.12
CA ASP A 221 14.28 7.36 -9.13
C ASP A 221 13.61 7.06 -10.47
N VAL A 222 12.50 6.32 -10.52
CA VAL A 222 11.75 6.09 -11.77
C VAL A 222 11.29 7.41 -12.38
N PHE A 223 10.73 8.33 -11.57
CA PHE A 223 10.33 9.66 -12.05
C PHE A 223 11.50 10.49 -12.60
N ALA A 224 12.67 10.42 -11.97
CA ALA A 224 13.86 11.14 -12.44
C ALA A 224 14.37 10.63 -13.81
N HIS A 225 14.01 9.40 -14.19
CA HIS A 225 14.37 8.80 -15.48
C HIS A 225 13.25 8.89 -16.53
N VAL A 226 12.12 9.55 -16.20
CA VAL A 226 11.06 9.80 -17.17
C VAL A 226 11.54 10.88 -18.16
N PRO A 227 11.68 10.56 -19.46
CA PRO A 227 12.11 11.55 -20.45
C PRO A 227 11.03 12.62 -20.64
N GLU A 228 11.44 13.88 -20.78
CA GLU A 228 10.52 15.02 -20.92
C GLU A 228 9.71 14.99 -22.22
N GLU A 229 10.27 14.46 -23.32
CA GLU A 229 9.68 14.63 -24.67
C GLU A 229 9.56 13.35 -25.53
N SER A 230 9.90 12.15 -25.04
CA SER A 230 9.91 10.95 -25.90
C SER A 230 8.69 10.04 -25.72
N ASP A 231 8.48 9.16 -26.71
CA ASP A 231 7.64 7.97 -26.55
C ASP A 231 8.07 7.18 -25.31
N MET A 232 7.26 7.27 -24.26
CA MET A 232 7.51 6.66 -22.97
C MET A 232 7.52 5.16 -23.16
N LYS A 233 8.61 4.58 -22.69
CA LYS A 233 8.89 3.17 -22.88
C LYS A 233 8.02 2.38 -21.90
N LEU A 234 7.40 1.31 -22.40
CA LEU A 234 6.69 0.29 -21.63
C LEU A 234 7.38 -0.09 -20.28
N PRO A 235 8.72 -0.21 -20.20
CA PRO A 235 9.44 -0.40 -18.93
C PRO A 235 9.06 0.54 -17.79
N ILE A 236 8.82 1.83 -18.06
CA ILE A 236 8.48 2.79 -16.99
C ILE A 236 7.11 2.47 -16.38
N TYR A 237 6.12 2.14 -17.22
CA TYR A 237 4.80 1.70 -16.76
C TYR A 237 4.88 0.39 -15.97
N GLN A 238 5.76 -0.53 -16.38
CA GLN A 238 5.99 -1.76 -15.63
C GLN A 238 6.60 -1.48 -14.26
N CYS A 239 7.62 -0.61 -14.16
CA CYS A 239 8.17 -0.19 -12.87
C CYS A 239 7.09 0.38 -11.94
N PHE A 240 6.24 1.27 -12.46
CA PHE A 240 5.14 1.85 -11.68
C PHE A 240 4.07 0.83 -11.30
N SER A 241 3.72 -0.11 -12.17
CA SER A 241 2.79 -1.19 -11.82
C SER A 241 3.37 -2.09 -10.73
N THR A 242 4.63 -2.51 -10.85
CA THR A 242 5.33 -3.35 -9.87
C THR A 242 5.42 -2.68 -8.52
N VAL A 243 5.80 -1.39 -8.44
CA VAL A 243 5.88 -0.69 -7.15
C VAL A 243 4.51 -0.43 -6.54
N ALA A 244 3.49 -0.10 -7.33
CA ALA A 244 2.12 0.05 -6.83
C ALA A 244 1.59 -1.28 -6.27
N SER A 245 1.85 -2.38 -6.96
CA SER A 245 1.51 -3.74 -6.54
C SER A 245 2.21 -4.13 -5.24
N SER A 246 3.54 -3.99 -5.17
CA SER A 246 4.33 -4.29 -3.98
C SER A 246 3.90 -3.43 -2.79
N THR A 247 3.65 -2.14 -3.00
CA THR A 247 3.18 -1.22 -1.94
C THR A 247 1.85 -1.68 -1.39
N LEU A 248 0.88 -1.98 -2.26
CA LEU A 248 -0.44 -2.49 -1.86
C LEU A 248 -0.30 -3.79 -1.05
N GLN A 249 0.42 -4.79 -1.57
CA GLN A 249 0.56 -6.09 -0.92
C GLN A 249 1.24 -5.98 0.46
N LEU A 250 2.32 -5.19 0.57
CA LEU A 250 3.02 -5.00 1.83
C LEU A 250 2.18 -4.22 2.84
N ALA A 251 1.49 -3.16 2.40
CA ALA A 251 0.62 -2.37 3.25
C ALA A 251 -0.58 -3.17 3.79
N SER A 252 -1.19 -4.01 2.95
CA SER A 252 -2.31 -4.86 3.35
C SER A 252 -1.90 -5.98 4.30
N ARG A 253 -0.64 -6.45 4.26
CA ARG A 253 -0.17 -7.59 5.06
C ARG A 253 0.65 -7.20 6.29
N SER A 254 1.16 -5.97 6.36
CA SER A 254 2.01 -5.52 7.46
C SER A 254 1.66 -4.10 7.88
N LEU A 255 1.04 -3.99 9.05
CA LEU A 255 0.72 -2.70 9.65
C LEU A 255 1.97 -1.84 9.96
N PRO A 256 3.11 -2.40 10.44
CA PRO A 256 4.34 -1.63 10.57
C PRO A 256 4.82 -1.01 9.25
N ILE A 257 4.83 -1.78 8.16
CA ILE A 257 5.22 -1.26 6.83
C ILE A 257 4.23 -0.22 6.35
N HIS A 258 2.93 -0.47 6.51
CA HIS A 258 1.88 0.48 6.14
C HIS A 258 2.03 1.83 6.87
N THR A 259 2.24 1.79 8.19
CA THR A 259 2.47 2.99 9.00
C THR A 259 3.73 3.73 8.55
N ALA A 260 4.80 2.99 8.24
CA ALA A 260 6.03 3.59 7.73
C ALA A 260 5.87 4.20 6.34
N LEU A 261 5.06 3.61 5.46
CA LEU A 261 4.72 4.16 4.14
C LEU A 261 3.99 5.51 4.28
N LEU A 262 2.99 5.56 5.17
CA LEU A 262 2.23 6.78 5.45
C LEU A 262 3.14 7.90 5.98
N LYS A 263 4.03 7.58 6.92
CA LYS A 263 5.05 8.54 7.43
C LYS A 263 5.98 9.06 6.33
N ASN A 264 6.21 8.26 5.29
CA ASN A 264 7.05 8.61 4.14
C ASN A 264 6.25 9.20 2.95
N ASN A 265 5.08 9.78 3.20
CA ASN A 265 4.25 10.44 2.18
C ASN A 265 3.88 9.53 0.99
N SER A 266 3.73 8.22 1.22
CA SER A 266 3.32 7.26 0.17
C SER A 266 2.05 7.69 -0.56
N ILE A 267 1.11 8.36 0.13
CA ILE A 267 -0.12 8.91 -0.43
C ILE A 267 0.15 9.88 -1.59
N GLN A 268 1.09 10.79 -1.39
CA GLN A 268 1.46 11.77 -2.41
C GLN A 268 2.13 11.07 -3.60
N TRP A 269 3.02 10.12 -3.32
CA TRP A 269 3.73 9.38 -4.35
C TRP A 269 2.80 8.48 -5.17
N MET A 270 1.89 7.75 -4.54
CA MET A 270 0.91 6.92 -5.23
C MET A 270 -0.09 7.77 -6.03
N SER A 271 -0.44 8.95 -5.54
CA SER A 271 -1.24 9.92 -6.33
C SER A 271 -0.49 10.39 -7.58
N ARG A 272 0.83 10.59 -7.50
CA ARG A 272 1.68 10.93 -8.65
C ARG A 272 1.82 9.77 -9.62
N VAL A 273 1.98 8.54 -9.12
CA VAL A 273 2.01 7.33 -9.96
C VAL A 273 0.68 7.16 -10.70
N LEU A 274 -0.46 7.32 -10.02
CA LEU A 274 -1.78 7.31 -10.65
C LEU A 274 -1.92 8.40 -11.72
N ARG A 275 -1.47 9.62 -11.44
CA ARG A 275 -1.43 10.70 -12.43
C ARG A 275 -0.60 10.31 -13.65
N PHE A 276 0.56 9.70 -13.45
CA PHE A 276 1.45 9.27 -14.54
C PHE A 276 0.81 8.17 -15.38
N ALA A 277 0.30 7.12 -14.73
CA ALA A 277 -0.36 5.99 -15.39
C ALA A 277 -1.49 6.46 -16.32
N THR A 278 -2.08 7.61 -16.01
CA THR A 278 -3.26 8.16 -16.68
C THR A 278 -2.95 9.38 -17.53
N TRP A 279 -1.68 9.76 -17.71
CA TRP A 279 -1.32 11.00 -18.40
C TRP A 279 -1.48 10.95 -19.93
N ARG A 280 -1.24 9.78 -20.56
CA ARG A 280 -1.18 9.66 -22.02
C ARG A 280 -2.55 9.62 -22.70
N ALA A 281 -2.60 10.21 -23.90
CA ALA A 281 -3.75 10.19 -24.81
C ALA A 281 -3.61 9.14 -25.95
N ARG A 282 -2.46 8.47 -26.05
CA ARG A 282 -2.20 7.40 -27.03
C ARG A 282 -1.53 6.24 -26.34
N PHE A 283 -2.28 5.15 -26.16
CA PHE A 283 -1.75 3.91 -25.65
C PHE A 283 -1.56 2.90 -26.80
N THR A 284 -0.53 2.06 -26.69
CA THR A 284 -0.54 0.77 -27.39
C THR A 284 -1.32 -0.23 -26.54
N TYR A 285 -1.79 -1.33 -27.12
CA TYR A 285 -2.52 -2.38 -26.37
C TYR A 285 -1.75 -2.82 -25.10
N VAL A 286 -0.45 -3.06 -25.22
CA VAL A 286 0.38 -3.52 -24.10
C VAL A 286 0.54 -2.44 -23.02
N VAL A 287 0.79 -1.18 -23.42
CA VAL A 287 0.94 -0.08 -22.45
C VAL A 287 -0.39 0.23 -21.77
N LEU A 288 -1.52 0.19 -22.49
CA LEU A 288 -2.86 0.39 -21.94
C LEU A 288 -3.14 -0.62 -20.82
N ARG A 289 -2.86 -1.90 -21.08
CA ARG A 289 -3.05 -2.97 -20.09
C ARG A 289 -2.24 -2.73 -18.82
N VAL A 290 -0.94 -2.42 -18.95
CA VAL A 290 -0.08 -2.16 -17.79
C VAL A 290 -0.48 -0.87 -17.06
N ALA A 291 -0.89 0.16 -17.78
CA ALA A 291 -1.38 1.41 -17.21
C ALA A 291 -2.68 1.23 -16.41
N THR A 292 -3.65 0.49 -16.95
CA THR A 292 -4.92 0.19 -16.28
C THR A 292 -4.68 -0.64 -15.02
N ASP A 293 -3.84 -1.67 -15.10
CA ASP A 293 -3.45 -2.49 -13.96
C ASP A 293 -2.73 -1.65 -12.87
N CYS A 294 -1.77 -0.81 -13.26
CA CYS A 294 -1.09 0.12 -12.37
C CYS A 294 -2.08 1.08 -11.67
N ALA A 295 -2.99 1.69 -12.44
CA ALA A 295 -4.01 2.59 -11.91
C ALA A 295 -4.93 1.86 -10.92
N SER A 296 -5.37 0.64 -11.25
CA SER A 296 -6.21 -0.18 -10.36
C SER A 296 -5.51 -0.49 -9.03
N LYS A 297 -4.23 -0.87 -9.06
CA LYS A 297 -3.40 -1.10 -7.85
C LYS A 297 -3.23 0.17 -7.02
N CYS A 298 -3.02 1.33 -7.66
CA CYS A 298 -2.98 2.61 -6.96
C CYS A 298 -4.31 2.92 -6.26
N LEU A 299 -5.45 2.72 -6.93
CA LEU A 299 -6.77 2.96 -6.33
C LEU A 299 -7.05 2.01 -5.16
N LEU A 300 -6.65 0.75 -5.26
CA LEU A 300 -6.75 -0.20 -4.14
C LEU A 300 -5.92 0.24 -2.94
N TYR A 301 -4.70 0.71 -3.16
CA TYR A 301 -3.89 1.26 -2.06
C TYR A 301 -4.54 2.49 -1.44
N ILE A 302 -5.11 3.37 -2.27
CA ILE A 302 -5.84 4.55 -1.80
C ILE A 302 -7.06 4.16 -0.95
N LEU A 303 -7.85 3.16 -1.38
CA LEU A 303 -8.96 2.64 -0.59
C LEU A 303 -8.47 2.16 0.79
N ARG A 304 -7.42 1.34 0.81
CA ARG A 304 -6.81 0.86 2.06
C ARG A 304 -6.38 2.01 2.98
N VAL A 305 -5.83 3.09 2.43
CA VAL A 305 -5.43 4.29 3.19
C VAL A 305 -6.65 5.05 3.71
N MET A 306 -7.70 5.19 2.91
CA MET A 306 -8.90 5.92 3.32
C MET A 306 -9.62 5.24 4.48
N GLU A 307 -9.53 3.91 4.57
CA GLU A 307 -10.02 3.14 5.72
C GLU A 307 -9.36 3.59 7.03
N ASP A 308 -8.08 4.04 7.03
CA ASP A 308 -7.37 4.50 8.23
C ASP A 308 -7.85 5.83 8.80
N GLY A 309 -8.77 6.49 8.11
CA GLY A 309 -9.57 7.55 8.68
C GLY A 309 -9.53 8.86 7.89
N HIS A 310 -10.30 9.80 8.42
CA HIS A 310 -10.65 11.06 7.78
C HIS A 310 -9.42 11.97 7.50
N SER A 311 -8.34 11.85 8.27
CA SER A 311 -7.11 12.65 8.08
C SER A 311 -6.42 12.32 6.76
N TYR A 312 -6.38 11.05 6.37
CA TYR A 312 -5.80 10.62 5.10
C TYR A 312 -6.70 10.96 3.91
N ILE A 313 -8.02 10.87 4.07
CA ILE A 313 -8.98 11.37 3.08
C ILE A 313 -8.75 12.86 2.81
N ARG A 314 -8.59 13.66 3.88
CA ARG A 314 -8.26 15.09 3.78
C ARG A 314 -6.94 15.31 3.02
N GLN A 315 -5.95 14.45 3.22
CA GLN A 315 -4.65 14.51 2.54
C GLN A 315 -4.73 14.12 1.05
N LEU A 316 -5.47 13.06 0.73
CA LEU A 316 -5.76 12.59 -0.64
C LEU A 316 -6.48 13.66 -1.47
N LEU A 317 -7.47 14.33 -0.89
CA LEU A 317 -8.13 15.48 -1.53
C LEU A 317 -7.14 16.63 -1.80
N GLY A 318 -6.18 16.84 -0.91
CA GLY A 318 -5.06 17.78 -1.12
C GLY A 318 -4.12 17.36 -2.25
N CYS A 319 -4.02 16.06 -2.53
CA CYS A 319 -3.25 15.49 -3.63
C CYS A 319 -4.01 15.44 -4.96
N ASP A 320 -5.15 16.14 -5.09
CA ASP A 320 -5.99 16.15 -6.30
C ASP A 320 -6.54 14.77 -6.69
N ILE A 321 -6.80 13.86 -5.74
CA ILE A 321 -7.17 12.48 -6.08
C ILE A 321 -8.40 12.39 -7.00
N LEU A 322 -9.45 13.19 -6.77
CA LEU A 322 -10.66 13.21 -7.62
C LEU A 322 -10.33 13.53 -9.08
N ARG A 323 -9.38 14.44 -9.30
CA ARG A 323 -8.94 14.82 -10.64
C ARG A 323 -8.25 13.65 -11.33
N TYR A 324 -7.36 12.95 -10.62
CA TYR A 324 -6.61 11.84 -11.21
C TYR A 324 -7.47 10.60 -11.42
N LEU A 325 -8.39 10.32 -10.50
CA LEU A 325 -9.36 9.24 -10.63
C LEU A 325 -10.28 9.43 -11.85
N LEU A 326 -10.86 10.62 -12.05
CA LEU A 326 -11.70 10.87 -13.23
C LEU A 326 -10.91 10.91 -14.53
N LYS A 327 -9.66 11.42 -14.51
CA LYS A 327 -8.76 11.33 -15.67
C LYS A 327 -8.38 9.88 -15.99
N ALA A 328 -8.20 9.04 -14.97
CA ALA A 328 -7.94 7.62 -15.15
C ALA A 328 -9.06 6.97 -15.94
N CYS A 329 -10.30 7.18 -15.48
CA CYS A 329 -11.47 6.66 -16.16
C CYS A 329 -11.50 7.16 -17.62
N ARG A 330 -11.47 8.48 -17.83
CA ARG A 330 -11.52 9.09 -19.16
C ARG A 330 -10.46 8.55 -20.12
N ASN A 331 -9.20 8.58 -19.72
CA ASN A 331 -8.08 8.33 -20.63
C ASN A 331 -7.91 6.84 -20.92
N LEU A 332 -8.17 5.97 -19.95
CA LEU A 332 -8.01 4.52 -20.14
C LEU A 332 -9.13 3.90 -20.99
N HIS A 333 -10.26 4.58 -21.19
CA HIS A 333 -11.32 4.13 -22.10
C HIS A 333 -11.43 4.93 -23.39
N ALA A 334 -10.52 5.89 -23.62
CA ALA A 334 -10.45 6.59 -24.89
C ALA A 334 -10.02 5.67 -26.06
N HIS A 335 -9.81 4.37 -25.80
CA HIS A 335 -9.25 3.38 -26.71
C HIS A 335 -10.12 2.11 -26.84
N PRO A 336 -11.40 2.23 -27.25
CA PRO A 336 -12.29 1.07 -27.43
C PRO A 336 -11.75 0.05 -28.43
N GLU A 337 -10.92 0.48 -29.38
CA GLU A 337 -10.27 -0.35 -30.39
C GLU A 337 -9.23 -1.34 -29.82
N LEU A 338 -8.72 -1.07 -28.62
CA LEU A 338 -7.71 -1.91 -27.94
C LEU A 338 -8.34 -2.87 -26.92
N MET A 339 -9.67 -2.95 -26.87
CA MET A 339 -10.39 -3.66 -25.81
C MET A 339 -10.56 -5.16 -26.08
N ASP A 340 -9.77 -5.97 -25.38
CA ASP A 340 -10.02 -7.41 -25.28
C ASP A 340 -10.79 -7.80 -24.00
N ARG A 341 -11.01 -9.09 -23.79
CA ARG A 341 -11.76 -9.60 -22.62
C ARG A 341 -11.03 -9.32 -21.30
N GLU A 342 -9.71 -9.44 -21.27
CA GLU A 342 -8.92 -9.27 -20.04
C GLU A 342 -8.86 -7.79 -19.63
N LEU A 343 -8.66 -6.89 -20.60
CA LEU A 343 -8.65 -5.45 -20.37
C LEU A 343 -10.02 -4.93 -19.93
N LYS A 344 -11.13 -5.50 -20.46
CA LYS A 344 -12.48 -5.20 -19.98
C LYS A 344 -12.66 -5.53 -18.50
N ALA A 345 -12.12 -6.66 -18.04
CA ALA A 345 -12.18 -7.03 -16.62
C ALA A 345 -11.36 -6.07 -15.73
N LEU A 346 -10.18 -5.66 -16.20
CA LEU A 346 -9.35 -4.66 -15.50
C LEU A 346 -10.02 -3.29 -15.43
N GLN A 347 -10.67 -2.86 -16.51
CA GLN A 347 -11.45 -1.62 -16.54
C GLN A 347 -12.66 -1.67 -15.60
N ALA A 348 -13.42 -2.76 -15.61
CA ALA A 348 -14.52 -2.94 -14.66
C ALA A 348 -14.03 -2.91 -13.20
N SER A 349 -12.85 -3.47 -12.92
CA SER A 349 -12.21 -3.37 -11.61
C SER A 349 -11.84 -1.92 -11.25
N LEU A 350 -11.26 -1.16 -12.19
CA LEU A 350 -10.95 0.26 -12.00
C LEU A 350 -12.21 1.10 -11.74
N GLU A 351 -13.29 0.84 -12.47
CA GLU A 351 -14.62 1.45 -12.27
C GLU A 351 -15.14 1.17 -10.87
N ASN A 352 -15.11 -0.09 -10.44
CA ASN A 352 -15.57 -0.49 -9.12
C ASN A 352 -14.76 0.19 -8.00
N HIS A 353 -13.44 0.27 -8.14
CA HIS A 353 -12.60 0.99 -7.18
C HIS A 353 -12.91 2.49 -7.15
N THR A 354 -13.17 3.06 -8.32
CA THR A 354 -13.55 4.47 -8.46
C THR A 354 -14.87 4.76 -7.74
N VAL A 355 -15.89 3.94 -7.95
CA VAL A 355 -17.20 4.04 -7.27
C VAL A 355 -17.01 3.95 -5.76
N LYS A 356 -16.27 2.93 -5.27
CA LYS A 356 -16.01 2.75 -3.84
C LYS A 356 -15.31 3.96 -3.21
N ILE A 357 -14.34 4.57 -3.90
CA ILE A 357 -13.66 5.79 -3.40
C ILE A 357 -14.66 6.94 -3.28
N LEU A 358 -15.54 7.15 -4.27
CA LEU A 358 -16.54 8.22 -4.20
C LEU A 358 -17.55 7.98 -3.06
N GLU A 359 -17.99 6.74 -2.86
CA GLU A 359 -18.89 6.35 -1.77
C GLU A 359 -18.23 6.54 -0.40
N MET A 360 -16.95 6.16 -0.27
CA MET A 360 -16.19 6.36 0.95
C MET A 360 -15.94 7.85 1.25
N LEU A 361 -15.81 8.70 0.23
CA LEU A 361 -15.78 10.15 0.46
C LEU A 361 -17.14 10.68 0.94
N ILE A 362 -18.25 10.19 0.37
CA ILE A 362 -19.62 10.57 0.79
C ILE A 362 -19.85 10.27 2.27
N SER A 363 -19.43 9.09 2.74
CA SER A 363 -19.60 8.70 4.15
C SER A 363 -18.85 9.62 5.12
N HIS A 364 -17.85 10.36 4.63
CA HIS A 364 -17.06 11.32 5.39
C HIS A 364 -17.49 12.79 5.20
N PHE A 365 -18.64 13.06 4.58
CA PHE A 365 -19.16 14.43 4.46
C PHE A 365 -19.73 14.99 5.76
N SER A 366 -19.84 14.18 6.81
CA SER A 366 -20.09 14.66 8.18
C SER A 366 -18.96 15.56 8.70
N TYR A 367 -17.74 15.40 8.18
CA TYR A 367 -16.59 16.24 8.52
C TYR A 367 -16.55 17.50 7.65
N PRO A 368 -16.79 18.71 8.20
CA PRO A 368 -16.84 19.94 7.40
C PRO A 368 -15.53 20.24 6.66
N SER A 369 -14.39 19.82 7.24
CA SER A 369 -13.06 19.97 6.65
C SER A 369 -12.88 19.14 5.37
N ILE A 370 -13.46 17.94 5.33
CA ILE A 370 -13.48 17.06 4.15
C ILE A 370 -14.44 17.65 3.13
N LEU A 371 -15.67 17.96 3.53
CA LEU A 371 -16.69 18.51 2.64
C LEU A 371 -16.19 19.77 1.90
N LYS A 372 -15.62 20.74 2.63
CA LYS A 372 -15.06 21.97 2.06
C LYS A 372 -13.94 21.70 1.05
N ARG A 373 -13.06 20.72 1.32
CA ARG A 373 -12.00 20.34 0.37
C ARG A 373 -12.56 19.61 -0.84
N THR A 374 -13.54 18.73 -0.64
CA THR A 374 -14.26 18.04 -1.70
C THR A 374 -14.91 19.03 -2.66
N GLN A 375 -15.62 20.05 -2.17
CA GLN A 375 -16.21 21.07 -3.03
C GLN A 375 -15.17 21.80 -3.87
N LYS A 376 -14.04 22.20 -3.27
CA LYS A 376 -12.93 22.81 -4.03
C LYS A 376 -12.42 21.88 -5.12
N ALA A 377 -12.32 20.58 -4.83
CA ALA A 377 -11.89 19.58 -5.79
C ALA A 377 -12.93 19.35 -6.90
N ILE A 378 -14.23 19.31 -6.59
CA ILE A 378 -15.35 19.26 -7.56
C ILE A 378 -15.27 20.49 -8.50
N SER A 379 -15.20 21.70 -7.95
CA SER A 379 -15.10 22.91 -8.76
C SER A 379 -13.83 22.93 -9.63
N LYS A 380 -12.74 22.30 -9.18
CA LYS A 380 -11.51 22.14 -9.99
C LYS A 380 -11.70 21.16 -11.15
N VAL A 381 -12.37 20.03 -10.91
CA VAL A 381 -12.74 19.05 -11.95
C VAL A 381 -13.63 19.70 -13.02
N GLN A 382 -14.68 20.39 -12.59
CA GLN A 382 -15.65 21.09 -13.45
C GLN A 382 -15.00 22.19 -14.30
N ARG A 383 -14.17 23.05 -13.67
CA ARG A 383 -13.43 24.11 -14.39
C ARG A 383 -12.48 23.55 -15.45
N GLN A 384 -11.93 22.36 -15.23
CA GLN A 384 -11.07 21.69 -16.20
C GLN A 384 -11.85 20.83 -17.20
N HIS A 385 -13.18 20.82 -17.10
CA HIS A 385 -14.06 20.03 -17.96
C HIS A 385 -13.70 18.54 -17.99
N ILE A 386 -13.19 18.03 -16.87
CA ILE A 386 -12.83 16.62 -16.75
C ILE A 386 -14.09 15.78 -16.64
N ASP A 387 -15.15 16.29 -16.02
CA ASP A 387 -16.44 15.62 -15.85
C ASP A 387 -17.33 15.60 -17.10
N LYS A 388 -16.97 16.28 -18.20
CA LYS A 388 -17.77 16.28 -19.43
C LYS A 388 -18.01 14.89 -20.03
N PHE A 389 -17.12 13.92 -19.80
CA PHE A 389 -17.32 12.54 -20.28
C PHE A 389 -18.38 11.77 -19.47
N LEU A 390 -18.77 12.28 -18.30
CA LEU A 390 -19.79 11.69 -17.44
C LEU A 390 -21.22 12.12 -17.83
N ASP A 391 -21.40 12.78 -18.97
CA ASP A 391 -22.73 13.07 -19.51
C ASP A 391 -23.50 11.74 -19.68
N PRO A 392 -24.72 11.61 -19.10
CA PRO A 392 -25.56 10.41 -19.23
C PRO A 392 -25.81 9.96 -20.68
N LYS A 393 -25.63 10.85 -21.66
CA LYS A 393 -25.75 10.53 -23.08
C LYS A 393 -24.61 9.66 -23.62
N ASN A 394 -23.48 9.58 -22.91
CA ASN A 394 -22.37 8.72 -23.31
C ASN A 394 -22.68 7.26 -22.94
N VAL A 395 -22.72 6.39 -23.96
CA VAL A 395 -23.02 4.96 -23.81
C VAL A 395 -21.79 4.24 -23.22
N GLY A 396 -21.65 4.31 -21.89
CA GLY A 396 -20.58 3.69 -21.12
C GLY A 396 -20.50 4.33 -19.73
N TRP A 397 -19.99 3.60 -18.72
CA TRP A 397 -19.73 4.15 -17.38
C TRP A 397 -20.94 4.45 -16.49
N THR A 398 -22.05 3.76 -16.69
CA THR A 398 -23.28 4.01 -15.90
C THR A 398 -23.01 4.01 -14.39
N GLY A 399 -22.14 3.11 -13.90
CA GLY A 399 -21.73 3.07 -12.49
C GLY A 399 -20.97 4.32 -12.03
N VAL A 400 -19.91 4.72 -12.73
CA VAL A 400 -19.10 5.90 -12.36
C VAL A 400 -19.89 7.19 -12.54
N CYS A 401 -20.68 7.32 -13.60
CA CYS A 401 -21.55 8.48 -13.83
C CYS A 401 -22.60 8.64 -12.71
N ALA A 402 -23.26 7.55 -12.33
CA ALA A 402 -24.23 7.55 -11.24
C ALA A 402 -23.57 7.90 -9.90
N ALA A 403 -22.41 7.28 -9.60
CA ALA A 403 -21.66 7.54 -8.38
C ALA A 403 -21.16 8.99 -8.30
N TRP A 404 -20.64 9.55 -9.39
CA TRP A 404 -20.20 10.95 -9.45
C TRP A 404 -21.37 11.92 -9.29
N THR A 405 -22.50 11.67 -9.95
CA THR A 405 -23.71 12.50 -9.81
C THR A 405 -24.21 12.49 -8.37
N LYS A 406 -24.32 11.30 -7.76
CA LYS A 406 -24.66 11.14 -6.35
C LYS A 406 -23.68 11.90 -5.44
N PHE A 407 -22.38 11.73 -5.68
CA PHE A 407 -21.30 12.39 -4.94
C PHE A 407 -21.42 13.91 -4.97
N VAL A 408 -21.60 14.51 -6.16
CA VAL A 408 -21.74 15.97 -6.31
C VAL A 408 -23.03 16.46 -5.65
N ASN A 409 -24.16 15.78 -5.84
CA ASN A 409 -25.44 16.18 -5.27
C ASN A 409 -25.41 16.16 -3.74
N ILE A 410 -24.86 15.11 -3.13
CA ILE A 410 -24.75 15.02 -1.67
C ILE A 410 -23.76 16.08 -1.14
N ALA A 411 -22.64 16.32 -1.83
CA ALA A 411 -21.68 17.35 -1.44
C ALA A 411 -22.31 18.76 -1.46
N SER A 412 -23.08 19.07 -2.51
CA SER A 412 -23.81 20.35 -2.62
C SER A 412 -24.87 20.45 -1.53
N TYR A 413 -25.76 19.46 -1.41
CA TYR A 413 -26.81 19.43 -0.39
C TYR A 413 -26.25 19.60 1.02
N LYS A 414 -25.22 18.81 1.39
CA LYS A 414 -24.60 18.94 2.72
C LYS A 414 -23.98 20.31 2.91
N SER A 415 -23.34 20.88 1.89
CA SER A 415 -22.83 22.23 2.00
C SER A 415 -23.91 23.29 2.12
N ASP A 416 -25.08 23.08 1.53
CA ASP A 416 -26.22 23.98 1.69
C ASP A 416 -26.88 23.80 3.07
N VAL A 417 -26.70 22.65 3.72
CA VAL A 417 -27.10 22.43 5.12
C VAL A 417 -26.09 23.04 6.10
N TYR A 418 -24.78 22.91 5.82
CA TYR A 418 -23.73 23.53 6.63
C TYR A 418 -23.52 25.02 6.31
N GLY A 419 -23.97 25.49 5.16
CA GLY A 419 -23.84 26.88 4.71
C GLY A 419 -24.60 27.89 5.60
N PRO A 420 -25.83 27.60 6.03
CA PRO A 420 -26.60 28.39 6.99
C PRO A 420 -26.03 28.44 8.40
N LEU A 421 -25.08 27.55 8.77
CA LEU A 421 -24.26 27.77 9.97
C LEU A 421 -23.30 28.96 9.80
N SER A 422 -23.44 29.77 8.75
CA SER A 422 -23.03 31.18 8.73
C SER A 422 -23.76 32.03 9.77
N ASP A 423 -24.81 31.51 10.43
CA ASP A 423 -25.29 31.99 11.72
C ASP A 423 -24.44 31.46 12.90
N SER A 424 -23.20 31.06 12.64
CA SER A 424 -22.24 30.73 13.69
C SER A 424 -21.91 31.99 14.47
N PHE A 425 -22.22 31.93 15.77
CA PHE A 425 -21.77 32.92 16.72
C PHE A 425 -20.24 32.96 16.73
N CYS A 426 -19.70 34.16 16.83
CA CYS A 426 -18.28 34.33 17.07
C CYS A 426 -17.93 33.63 18.40
N GLY A 427 -16.89 32.81 18.42
CA GLY A 427 -16.40 32.11 19.62
C GLY A 427 -15.91 33.05 20.71
N ASN A 428 -15.62 34.30 20.34
CA ASN A 428 -15.47 35.39 21.29
C ASN A 428 -16.84 35.74 21.89
N ALA A 429 -17.06 35.35 23.14
CA ALA A 429 -18.30 35.63 23.89
C ALA A 429 -18.61 37.13 24.04
N GLN A 430 -17.61 38.01 23.90
CA GLN A 430 -17.78 39.47 23.94
C GLN A 430 -17.97 40.11 22.56
N CYS A 431 -18.07 39.31 21.49
CA CYS A 431 -18.28 39.83 20.15
C CYS A 431 -19.66 40.52 20.05
N PRO A 432 -19.73 41.83 19.72
CA PRO A 432 -21.00 42.56 19.62
C PRO A 432 -21.81 42.19 18.36
N GLY A 433 -21.23 41.41 17.43
CA GLY A 433 -21.82 41.11 16.14
C GLY A 433 -22.66 39.81 16.14
N THR A 434 -23.95 39.97 15.88
CA THR A 434 -24.84 38.94 15.35
C THR A 434 -24.35 38.48 13.97
N THR A 435 -24.10 37.18 13.85
CA THR A 435 -23.93 36.40 12.61
C THR A 435 -23.06 37.05 11.52
N ALA A 436 -21.75 36.84 11.60
CA ALA A 436 -20.84 37.29 10.56
C ALA A 436 -20.94 36.40 9.31
N ARG A 437 -21.29 36.99 8.16
CA ARG A 437 -21.35 36.31 6.85
C ARG A 437 -20.09 35.54 6.45
N LYS A 438 -18.93 35.84 7.06
CA LYS A 438 -17.67 35.11 6.88
C LYS A 438 -16.98 34.92 8.23
N CYS A 439 -17.14 33.72 8.80
CA CYS A 439 -16.35 33.29 9.94
C CYS A 439 -14.99 32.75 9.49
N MET A 440 -13.93 33.15 10.19
CA MET A 440 -12.60 32.57 10.12
C MET A 440 -12.43 31.56 11.25
N VAL A 441 -11.76 30.44 10.96
CA VAL A 441 -11.51 29.39 11.96
C VAL A 441 -10.18 29.65 12.63
N CYS A 442 -10.06 29.35 13.92
CA CYS A 442 -8.76 29.34 14.58
C CYS A 442 -7.78 28.44 13.82
N SER A 443 -6.67 28.99 13.35
CA SER A 443 -5.65 28.26 12.57
C SER A 443 -4.98 27.13 13.36
N ARG A 444 -5.08 27.16 14.70
CA ARG A 444 -4.38 26.22 15.59
C ARG A 444 -5.23 25.00 15.96
N CYS A 445 -6.48 25.19 16.40
CA CYS A 445 -7.38 24.07 16.72
C CYS A 445 -8.36 23.70 15.59
N LEU A 446 -8.56 24.59 14.60
CA LEU A 446 -9.53 24.43 13.51
C LEU A 446 -10.99 24.21 13.95
N PHE A 447 -11.32 24.53 15.20
CA PHE A 447 -12.64 24.27 15.80
C PHE A 447 -13.43 25.56 16.03
N THR A 448 -12.86 26.53 16.75
CA THR A 448 -13.56 27.77 17.11
C THR A 448 -13.60 28.74 15.93
N LEU A 449 -14.77 29.34 15.70
CA LEU A 449 -15.05 30.29 14.62
C LEU A 449 -15.02 31.72 15.15
N TYR A 450 -14.51 32.66 14.36
CA TYR A 450 -14.45 34.08 14.70
C TYR A 450 -14.96 34.91 13.55
N CYS A 451 -15.66 36.00 13.82
CA CYS A 451 -16.08 36.95 12.79
C CYS A 451 -14.91 37.78 12.23
N SER A 452 -13.82 37.90 12.98
CA SER A 452 -12.66 38.73 12.64
C SER A 452 -11.40 38.25 13.35
N GLN A 453 -10.23 38.67 12.83
CA GLN A 453 -8.94 38.36 13.43
C GLN A 453 -8.72 39.13 14.75
N THR A 454 -9.47 40.22 14.94
CA THR A 454 -9.55 40.94 16.21
C THR A 454 -10.26 40.09 17.24
N CYS A 455 -11.45 39.57 16.93
CA CYS A 455 -12.17 38.70 17.87
C CYS A 455 -11.42 37.41 18.19
N GLN A 456 -10.68 36.84 17.23
CA GLN A 456 -9.77 35.72 17.51
C GLN A 456 -8.67 36.13 18.49
N ARG A 457 -8.03 37.29 18.28
CA ARG A 457 -6.98 37.79 19.18
C ARG A 457 -7.51 38.08 20.57
N ASP A 458 -8.68 38.71 20.67
CA ASP A 458 -9.31 39.06 21.93
C ASP A 458 -9.73 37.81 22.71
N ASP A 459 -10.33 36.82 22.06
CA ASP A 459 -10.66 35.54 22.70
C ASP A 459 -9.41 34.72 23.04
N TRP A 460 -8.31 34.92 22.29
CA TRP A 460 -7.01 34.31 22.58
C TRP A 460 -6.29 34.97 23.78
N SER A 461 -6.37 36.30 23.92
CA SER A 461 -5.68 37.04 24.97
C SER A 461 -6.47 37.18 26.26
N SER A 462 -7.77 37.41 26.13
CA SER A 462 -8.69 37.74 27.23
C SER A 462 -9.81 36.74 27.42
N GLY A 463 -10.01 35.83 26.46
CA GLY A 463 -10.98 34.73 26.57
C GLY A 463 -10.36 33.41 27.03
N ASN A 464 -11.17 32.35 27.00
CA ASN A 464 -10.76 31.00 27.40
C ASN A 464 -10.22 30.18 26.23
N HIS A 465 -10.12 30.75 25.03
CA HIS A 465 -9.74 29.96 23.87
C HIS A 465 -8.29 29.51 23.89
N ARG A 466 -7.36 30.21 24.54
CA ARG A 466 -5.95 29.79 24.57
C ARG A 466 -5.74 28.48 25.34
N SER A 467 -6.41 28.31 26.50
CA SER A 467 -6.39 27.06 27.27
C SER A 467 -7.13 25.96 26.51
N LEU A 468 -8.36 26.23 26.09
CA LEU A 468 -9.19 25.29 25.32
C LEU A 468 -8.50 24.85 24.02
N CYS A 469 -7.86 25.77 23.29
CA CYS A 469 -7.11 25.43 22.08
C CYS A 469 -5.90 24.56 22.39
N THR A 470 -5.28 24.71 23.57
CA THR A 470 -4.16 23.88 24.00
C THR A 470 -4.63 22.49 24.40
N GLU A 471 -5.76 22.39 25.11
CA GLU A 471 -6.42 21.11 25.44
C GLU A 471 -6.88 20.39 24.19
N ILE A 472 -7.63 21.06 23.30
CA ILE A 472 -8.00 20.52 21.98
C ILE A 472 -6.74 20.09 21.23
N LYS A 473 -5.65 20.86 21.27
CA LYS A 473 -4.39 20.49 20.60
C LYS A 473 -3.70 19.29 21.27
N GLN A 474 -3.77 19.13 22.59
CA GLN A 474 -3.19 18.00 23.32
C GLN A 474 -4.01 16.72 23.12
N LEU A 475 -5.34 16.82 23.07
CA LEU A 475 -6.24 15.75 22.67
C LEU A 475 -5.97 15.29 21.23
N VAL A 476 -5.44 16.20 20.41
CA VAL A 476 -5.23 16.02 18.98
C VAL A 476 -3.76 15.73 18.61
N ILE A 477 -2.81 15.92 19.53
CA ILE A 477 -1.39 15.61 19.37
C ILE A 477 -0.92 14.98 20.68
N GLY A 478 -0.96 13.65 20.75
CA GLY A 478 -0.38 12.91 21.88
C GLY A 478 1.11 13.25 22.12
N PRO A 479 1.63 13.08 23.34
CA PRO A 479 2.94 13.58 23.72
C PRO A 479 4.05 12.76 23.06
N SER A 480 4.80 13.38 22.14
CA SER A 480 6.10 12.85 21.67
C SER A 480 7.03 13.98 21.22
N ILE A 481 7.88 14.38 22.17
CA ILE A 481 9.31 14.68 22.10
C ILE A 481 9.80 15.50 20.87
N PHE A 482 10.08 16.78 21.13
CA PHE A 482 10.94 17.65 20.32
C PHE A 482 12.42 17.32 20.57
N LEU A 483 13.21 17.11 19.52
CA LEU A 483 14.65 17.46 19.44
C LEU A 483 15.12 17.23 17.99
N PHE A 484 15.32 18.30 17.21
CA PHE A 484 16.55 18.63 16.43
C PHE A 484 16.28 19.74 15.40
N PRO A 485 17.21 20.70 15.20
CA PRO A 485 16.98 21.91 14.41
C PRO A 485 17.76 21.90 13.10
N TRP A 486 17.08 21.93 11.94
CA TRP A 486 17.57 22.47 10.67
C TRP A 486 16.35 22.96 9.86
N CYS A 487 16.07 24.27 9.90
CA CYS A 487 15.05 24.91 9.08
C CYS A 487 15.49 26.35 8.76
N PHE A 488 15.98 26.58 7.54
CA PHE A 488 16.04 27.93 6.99
C PHE A 488 15.64 28.04 5.51
N PHE A 489 14.99 27.01 4.93
CA PHE A 489 14.52 27.04 3.52
C PHE A 489 13.13 26.40 3.30
N LEU A 490 12.22 26.49 4.27
CA LEU A 490 10.90 25.83 4.25
C LEU A 490 9.75 26.76 4.71
N SER A 491 9.64 27.97 4.15
CA SER A 491 8.56 28.89 4.54
C SER A 491 7.22 28.66 3.83
N GLU A 492 7.12 27.72 2.87
CA GLU A 492 5.91 27.52 2.05
C GLU A 492 5.25 26.12 2.22
N ILE A 493 5.77 25.27 3.11
CA ILE A 493 5.36 23.85 3.23
C ILE A 493 4.68 23.51 4.58
N LEU A 494 4.59 24.45 5.53
CA LEU A 494 4.11 24.19 6.90
C LEU A 494 2.60 24.45 7.16
N ASP A 495 1.73 24.20 6.17
CA ASP A 495 0.27 24.14 6.35
C ASP A 495 -0.26 22.70 6.52
N SER A 496 0.64 21.73 6.73
CA SER A 496 0.36 20.30 6.62
C SER A 496 0.64 19.47 7.87
N SER A 497 0.62 20.05 9.08
CA SER A 497 0.64 19.24 10.30
C SER A 497 -0.69 18.47 10.47
N SER A 498 -0.62 17.17 10.25
CA SER A 498 -1.67 16.16 10.41
C SER A 498 -2.01 15.88 11.89
N LEU A 499 -3.25 15.50 12.14
CA LEU A 499 -3.76 15.01 13.43
C LEU A 499 -3.93 13.48 13.33
N PRO A 500 -3.56 12.68 14.35
CA PRO A 500 -4.00 11.31 14.49
C PRO A 500 -5.30 11.23 15.31
N MET A 501 -6.25 10.44 14.81
CA MET A 501 -7.17 9.67 15.65
C MET A 501 -6.36 8.43 16.09
N SER A 502 -6.44 7.99 17.35
CA SER A 502 -5.61 6.89 17.83
C SER A 502 -5.96 5.60 17.06
N LEU A 503 -4.93 4.88 16.62
CA LEU A 503 -5.07 3.54 16.04
C LEU A 503 -5.67 2.53 17.03
N SER A 504 -5.81 2.87 18.31
CA SER A 504 -6.44 2.04 19.36
C SER A 504 -7.94 1.95 19.15
N ASP A 505 -8.62 3.05 18.85
CA ASP A 505 -10.09 3.10 18.88
C ASP A 505 -10.67 2.33 17.70
N ARG A 506 -10.00 2.42 16.55
CA ARG A 506 -10.35 1.62 15.37
C ARG A 506 -10.06 0.13 15.56
N ARG A 507 -8.94 -0.23 16.20
CA ARG A 507 -8.63 -1.65 16.46
C ARG A 507 -9.54 -2.25 17.52
N ALA A 508 -9.89 -1.50 18.56
CA ALA A 508 -10.85 -1.95 19.57
C ALA A 508 -12.20 -2.28 18.92
N ILE A 509 -12.70 -1.41 18.04
CA ILE A 509 -13.97 -1.63 17.33
C ILE A 509 -13.87 -2.77 16.30
N GLU A 510 -12.76 -2.88 15.56
CA GLU A 510 -12.58 -3.97 14.59
C GLU A 510 -12.39 -5.34 15.26
N ASP A 511 -11.67 -5.40 16.38
CA ASP A 511 -11.47 -6.63 17.16
C ASP A 511 -12.80 -7.05 17.84
N LEU A 512 -13.56 -6.10 18.37
CA LEU A 512 -14.91 -6.31 18.92
C LEU A 512 -15.89 -6.87 17.86
N ASN A 513 -15.97 -6.24 16.68
CA ASN A 513 -16.88 -6.67 15.62
C ASN A 513 -16.51 -8.04 15.03
N ASN A 514 -15.21 -8.35 14.91
CA ASN A 514 -14.77 -9.65 14.40
C ASN A 514 -15.10 -10.78 15.39
N ARG A 515 -14.93 -10.54 16.70
CA ARG A 515 -15.23 -11.52 17.76
C ARG A 515 -16.74 -11.78 17.90
N TYR A 516 -17.56 -10.72 17.84
CA TYR A 516 -19.02 -10.81 17.86
C TYR A 516 -19.60 -11.62 16.68
N VAL A 517 -19.06 -11.39 15.46
CA VAL A 517 -19.47 -12.11 14.25
C VAL A 517 -19.02 -13.58 14.25
N GLU A 518 -17.86 -13.90 14.83
CA GLU A 518 -17.39 -15.29 14.96
C GLU A 518 -18.24 -16.11 15.93
N TYR A 519 -18.67 -15.50 17.05
CA TYR A 519 -19.57 -16.11 18.05
C TYR A 519 -20.92 -16.53 17.45
N HIS A 520 -21.57 -15.66 16.67
CA HIS A 520 -22.86 -15.97 16.06
C HIS A 520 -22.77 -16.95 14.88
N LYS A 521 -21.62 -17.04 14.20
CA LYS A 521 -21.41 -18.00 13.10
C LYS A 521 -21.09 -19.42 13.57
N HIS A 522 -20.53 -19.58 14.78
CA HIS A 522 -20.12 -20.89 15.30
C HIS A 522 -20.95 -21.29 16.53
N LYS A 523 -22.17 -21.81 16.30
CA LYS A 523 -22.95 -22.55 17.31
C LYS A 523 -22.36 -23.95 17.61
N GLY A 524 -21.07 -24.03 17.92
CA GLY A 524 -20.41 -25.29 18.27
C GLY A 524 -19.25 -25.06 19.23
N PRO A 525 -18.99 -25.99 20.17
CA PRO A 525 -18.07 -25.77 21.26
C PRO A 525 -16.62 -25.79 20.73
N SER A 526 -16.06 -24.61 20.48
CA SER A 526 -14.61 -24.43 20.40
C SER A 526 -14.11 -23.98 21.77
N PRO A 527 -13.02 -24.57 22.31
CA PRO A 527 -12.47 -24.18 23.60
C PRO A 527 -11.60 -22.93 23.44
N ASP A 528 -11.90 -21.92 24.25
CA ASP A 528 -11.26 -20.60 24.42
C ASP A 528 -11.56 -19.54 23.32
N PRO A 529 -12.04 -18.33 23.70
CA PRO A 529 -11.54 -17.52 24.83
C PRO A 529 -12.51 -17.35 26.01
N ASP A 530 -12.02 -17.62 27.22
CA ASP A 530 -12.74 -17.61 28.51
C ASP A 530 -13.31 -16.24 28.93
N TRP A 531 -12.78 -15.10 28.49
CA TRP A 531 -13.17 -13.79 29.04
C TRP A 531 -14.63 -13.38 28.78
N GLU A 532 -15.21 -13.73 27.62
CA GLU A 532 -16.61 -13.40 27.30
C GLU A 532 -17.59 -14.32 28.04
N ARG A 533 -17.17 -15.57 28.29
CA ARG A 533 -17.89 -16.53 29.14
C ARG A 533 -17.75 -16.16 30.61
N ASP A 534 -16.65 -15.53 31.01
CA ASP A 534 -16.42 -15.06 32.37
C ASP A 534 -17.24 -13.79 32.63
N VAL A 535 -17.25 -12.78 31.75
CA VAL A 535 -18.06 -11.56 31.98
C VAL A 535 -19.56 -11.82 31.84
N LEU A 536 -20.00 -12.54 30.79
CA LEU A 536 -21.43 -12.90 30.66
C LEU A 536 -21.84 -13.95 31.71
N GLY A 537 -20.92 -14.85 32.07
CA GLY A 537 -21.16 -15.86 33.11
C GLY A 537 -21.19 -15.26 34.52
N GLU A 538 -20.35 -14.28 34.82
CA GLU A 538 -20.37 -13.48 36.04
C GLU A 538 -21.67 -12.69 36.11
N TYR A 539 -22.06 -12.02 35.02
CA TYR A 539 -23.33 -11.34 34.92
C TYR A 539 -24.51 -12.29 35.17
N ILE A 540 -24.53 -13.48 34.54
CA ILE A 540 -25.60 -14.48 34.72
C ILE A 540 -25.58 -15.08 36.14
N ALA A 541 -24.40 -15.31 36.72
CA ALA A 541 -24.27 -15.82 38.07
C ALA A 541 -24.78 -14.82 39.12
N GLU A 542 -24.56 -13.52 38.88
CA GLU A 542 -24.98 -12.44 39.78
C GLU A 542 -26.43 -12.01 39.56
N ASN A 543 -26.91 -11.98 38.31
CA ASN A 543 -28.19 -11.36 37.93
C ASN A 543 -29.21 -12.34 37.33
N GLY A 544 -28.84 -13.59 37.06
CA GLY A 544 -29.68 -14.58 36.35
C GLY A 544 -29.61 -14.47 34.82
N GLU A 545 -30.37 -15.32 34.11
CA GLU A 545 -30.43 -15.24 32.65
C GLU A 545 -31.03 -13.88 32.21
N PRO A 546 -30.42 -13.20 31.21
CA PRO A 546 -30.90 -11.89 30.77
C PRO A 546 -32.30 -11.97 30.17
N ASP A 547 -33.16 -11.03 30.55
CA ASP A 547 -34.51 -10.91 30.01
C ASP A 547 -34.43 -10.62 28.49
N PRO A 548 -35.06 -11.43 27.63
CA PRO A 548 -35.06 -11.20 26.18
C PRO A 548 -35.69 -9.85 25.76
N LEU A 549 -36.46 -9.21 26.64
CA LEU A 549 -37.01 -7.87 26.42
C LEU A 549 -36.01 -6.75 26.69
N TRP A 550 -34.85 -7.03 27.31
CA TRP A 550 -33.84 -6.04 27.64
C TRP A 550 -32.49 -6.44 27.02
N PRO A 551 -32.11 -5.86 25.87
CA PRO A 551 -30.81 -6.15 25.27
C PRO A 551 -29.69 -5.82 26.26
N LEU A 552 -28.63 -6.63 26.23
CA LEU A 552 -27.42 -6.36 27.01
C LEU A 552 -26.75 -5.08 26.51
N VAL A 553 -26.27 -4.29 27.46
CA VAL A 553 -25.48 -3.08 27.25
C VAL A 553 -24.04 -3.40 27.60
N TRP A 554 -23.15 -3.18 26.66
CA TRP A 554 -21.72 -3.32 26.89
C TRP A 554 -21.17 -2.01 27.41
N ILE A 555 -20.55 -2.02 28.58
CA ILE A 555 -19.94 -0.86 29.21
C ILE A 555 -18.44 -0.92 28.96
N LEU A 556 -17.90 0.10 28.28
CA LEU A 556 -16.47 0.27 28.04
C LEU A 556 -15.96 1.41 28.92
N ASP A 557 -15.32 1.05 30.04
CA ASP A 557 -14.76 2.02 30.99
C ASP A 557 -13.28 2.29 30.72
N HIS A 558 -13.03 3.41 30.03
CA HIS A 558 -11.69 3.85 29.70
C HIS A 558 -11.04 4.58 30.87
N ARG A 559 -10.59 3.89 31.92
CA ARG A 559 -9.96 4.56 33.11
C ARG A 559 -8.87 5.60 32.79
N ALA A 560 -8.16 5.47 31.66
CA ALA A 560 -7.28 6.50 31.13
C ALA A 560 -7.18 6.46 29.59
N VAL A 561 -6.94 7.63 28.97
CA VAL A 561 -6.62 7.74 27.55
C VAL A 561 -5.32 6.96 27.30
N ASN A 562 -5.40 5.86 26.53
CA ASN A 562 -4.33 4.87 26.22
C ASN A 562 -4.21 3.64 27.14
N VAL A 563 -5.17 3.40 28.04
CA VAL A 563 -5.31 2.09 28.72
C VAL A 563 -6.45 1.33 28.06
N GLU A 564 -6.31 0.01 27.93
CA GLU A 564 -7.40 -0.85 27.46
C GLU A 564 -8.60 -0.69 28.41
N PRO A 565 -9.82 -0.45 27.90
CA PRO A 565 -10.97 -0.25 28.76
C PRO A 565 -11.29 -1.51 29.54
N ASP A 566 -11.78 -1.33 30.77
CA ASP A 566 -12.50 -2.42 31.43
C ASP A 566 -13.82 -2.64 30.70
N VAL A 567 -14.20 -3.90 30.56
CA VAL A 567 -15.39 -4.30 29.82
C VAL A 567 -16.36 -4.97 30.78
N ASP A 568 -17.49 -4.32 31.00
CA ASP A 568 -18.59 -4.84 31.81
C ASP A 568 -19.84 -5.04 30.95
N ILE A 569 -20.76 -5.86 31.42
CA ILE A 569 -22.06 -6.10 30.79
C ILE A 569 -23.15 -5.76 31.80
N GLU A 570 -24.14 -4.99 31.37
CA GLU A 570 -25.33 -4.69 32.17
C GLU A 570 -26.62 -4.88 31.36
N SER A 571 -27.74 -5.03 32.07
CA SER A 571 -29.06 -4.99 31.43
C SER A 571 -29.41 -3.56 31.03
N SER A 572 -29.94 -3.37 29.82
CA SER A 572 -30.52 -2.09 29.42
C SER A 572 -31.69 -1.64 30.31
N GLU A 573 -32.28 -2.55 31.10
CA GLU A 573 -33.27 -2.21 32.13
C GLU A 573 -32.66 -1.29 33.20
N LYS A 574 -31.43 -1.56 33.62
CA LYS A 574 -30.73 -0.76 34.65
C LYS A 574 -30.26 0.59 34.10
N CYS A 575 -30.13 0.72 32.79
CA CYS A 575 -29.71 1.95 32.11
C CYS A 575 -30.86 2.64 31.36
N VAL A 576 -32.12 2.23 31.58
CA VAL A 576 -33.26 2.65 30.74
C VAL A 576 -33.48 4.16 30.75
N GLU A 577 -33.17 4.84 31.85
CA GLU A 577 -33.34 6.29 31.98
C GLU A 577 -32.35 7.08 31.11
N ASP A 578 -31.18 6.49 30.80
CA ASP A 578 -30.11 7.10 30.00
C ASP A 578 -30.12 6.64 28.53
N ILE A 579 -30.97 5.66 28.19
CA ILE A 579 -31.06 5.09 26.84
C ILE A 579 -32.19 5.75 26.07
N ASP A 580 -31.85 6.32 24.91
CA ASP A 580 -32.85 6.78 23.95
C ASP A 580 -33.80 5.61 23.59
N PRO A 581 -35.13 5.75 23.79
CA PRO A 581 -36.10 4.71 23.48
C PRO A 581 -36.01 4.19 22.03
N GLU A 582 -35.57 5.03 21.09
CA GLU A 582 -35.37 4.63 19.69
C GLU A 582 -34.16 3.69 19.52
N ILE A 583 -33.07 3.94 20.25
CA ILE A 583 -31.89 3.07 20.28
C ILE A 583 -32.24 1.72 20.90
N LEU A 584 -32.98 1.74 22.02
CA LEU A 584 -33.44 0.53 22.70
C LEU A 584 -34.36 -0.31 21.81
N ALA A 585 -35.31 0.32 21.12
CA ALA A 585 -36.22 -0.36 20.21
C ALA A 585 -35.45 -1.05 19.06
N LYS A 586 -34.48 -0.35 18.45
CA LYS A 586 -33.64 -0.91 17.38
C LYS A 586 -32.77 -2.08 17.87
N ALA A 587 -32.21 -1.98 19.08
CA ALA A 587 -31.45 -3.08 19.68
C ALA A 587 -32.33 -4.32 19.93
N ARG A 588 -33.57 -4.13 20.42
CA ARG A 588 -34.56 -5.20 20.60
C ARG A 588 -34.93 -5.89 19.29
N GLU A 589 -34.96 -5.14 18.19
CA GLU A 589 -35.19 -5.67 16.84
C GLU A 589 -33.95 -6.36 16.24
N GLY A 590 -32.83 -6.40 16.98
CA GLY A 590 -31.57 -7.04 16.56
C GLY A 590 -30.74 -6.19 15.59
N ALA A 591 -31.03 -4.88 15.47
CA ALA A 591 -30.32 -4.00 14.54
C ALA A 591 -28.88 -3.67 14.98
N GLY A 592 -28.50 -4.02 16.22
CA GLY A 592 -27.17 -3.80 16.75
C GLY A 592 -27.06 -4.05 18.24
N THR A 593 -25.86 -3.90 18.77
CA THR A 593 -25.54 -3.99 20.20
C THR A 593 -25.42 -2.59 20.80
N ILE A 594 -25.98 -2.39 21.99
CA ILE A 594 -25.86 -1.11 22.70
C ILE A 594 -24.49 -1.07 23.38
N VAL A 595 -23.71 -0.03 23.11
CA VAL A 595 -22.41 0.20 23.74
C VAL A 595 -22.44 1.53 24.50
N TYR A 596 -22.14 1.47 25.79
CA TYR A 596 -22.02 2.59 26.71
C TYR A 596 -20.54 2.86 27.00
N TRP A 597 -20.06 4.02 26.58
CA TRP A 597 -18.67 4.42 26.74
C TRP A 597 -18.54 5.34 27.93
N ILE A 598 -17.62 5.03 28.84
CA ILE A 598 -17.24 5.87 29.98
C ILE A 598 -15.82 6.39 29.70
N ILE A 599 -15.69 7.68 29.38
CA ILE A 599 -14.43 8.28 28.95
C ILE A 599 -14.03 9.41 29.91
N PRO A 600 -12.86 9.35 30.55
CA PRO A 600 -12.37 10.40 31.43
C PRO A 600 -11.83 11.57 30.61
N ASP A 601 -12.43 12.75 30.83
CA ASP A 601 -12.05 14.03 30.26
C ASP A 601 -11.37 14.90 31.33
N GLY A 602 -10.25 14.39 31.86
CA GLY A 602 -9.35 15.08 32.81
C GLY A 602 -9.89 15.32 34.22
N GLN A 603 -11.08 15.89 34.36
CA GLN A 603 -11.78 16.13 35.64
C GLN A 603 -13.26 15.67 35.63
N ARG A 604 -13.81 15.30 34.47
CA ARG A 604 -15.19 14.82 34.33
C ARG A 604 -15.21 13.50 33.56
N THR A 605 -16.27 12.73 33.78
CA THR A 605 -16.54 11.52 33.00
C THR A 605 -17.55 11.88 31.92
N ILE A 606 -17.19 11.70 30.66
CA ILE A 606 -18.12 11.82 29.54
C ILE A 606 -18.69 10.44 29.28
N THR A 607 -20.01 10.33 29.32
CA THR A 607 -20.71 9.11 28.93
C THR A 607 -21.28 9.28 27.53
N LYS A 608 -21.14 8.24 26.72
CA LYS A 608 -21.66 8.20 25.35
C LYS A 608 -22.36 6.88 25.13
N LEU A 609 -23.58 6.89 24.62
CA LEU A 609 -24.34 5.69 24.30
C LEU A 609 -24.52 5.62 22.78
N GLU A 610 -24.16 4.50 22.16
CA GLU A 610 -24.34 4.28 20.72
C GLU A 610 -24.86 2.87 20.43
N LEU A 611 -25.68 2.76 19.38
CA LEU A 611 -26.04 1.48 18.78
C LEU A 611 -25.00 1.11 17.73
N VAL A 612 -24.22 0.07 18.01
CA VAL A 612 -23.23 -0.46 17.07
C VAL A 612 -23.92 -1.54 16.23
N ALA A 613 -24.05 -1.31 14.92
CA ALA A 613 -24.70 -2.24 14.01
C ALA A 613 -23.98 -3.59 13.99
N SER A 614 -24.76 -4.68 14.02
CA SER A 614 -24.32 -6.07 14.00
C SER A 614 -23.80 -6.55 12.65
#